data_AF-A0A522Q282-F1
#
_entry.id   AF-A0A522Q282-F1
#
_cell.length_a   1.000
_cell.length_b   1.000
_cell.length_c   1.000
_cell.angle_alpha   90.00
_cell.angle_beta   90.00
_cell.angle_gamma   90.00
#
_symmetry.space_group_name_H-M   'P 1'
#
loop_
_entity.id
_entity.type
_entity.pdbx_description
1 polymer ?
#
loop_
_entity_poly.entity_id
_entity_poly.type
_entity_poly.pdbx_seq_one_letter_code
_entity_poly.pdbx_strand_id
1 'polypeptide(L)'
;MTEALIRDLDFTGVDINPLAALVCEAKVAIDAGADIEGAAQTVLSALRSDIYDAIDVEFPGINKWFDDESAVNFSRLRRAISQVEDKGARRVMWTVFAETVRLCSNSRTSTYKLHIRASGDHVDANQVLLTFDTNLRQSLMRVREYRELIGTRKTKRPLVRIICGDARKAPLKWNISDHQILVTSPPYGDNQTTIPYGQFSYLAMRWIPEDDFPSSDAKRLMANTNALDAVSLGGTVRGAEEKETAVRATSQHFDAFVREAERTDRKLAIRKVSSFIGDFADVLNHMRSSWAGTAHWVLTTGNRTAAGLTVPFDAICKDLVTKLGGKPITSLHRQLPNKRMPLRNSQGAMITTETTTVFEFS
;
A
#
# COMPACT_ATOMS: atom_id res chain seq x y z
N MET A 1 -3.90 -10.33 5.49
CA MET A 1 -3.05 -11.09 6.44
C MET A 1 -3.78 -11.40 7.74
N THR A 2 -4.01 -10.43 8.64
CA THR A 2 -4.60 -10.67 9.98
C THR A 2 -5.85 -11.57 9.95
N GLU A 3 -6.81 -11.29 9.07
CA GLU A 3 -8.02 -12.11 8.90
C GLU A 3 -7.75 -13.57 8.47
N ALA A 4 -6.73 -13.80 7.65
CA ALA A 4 -6.33 -15.14 7.23
C ALA A 4 -5.73 -15.91 8.40
N LEU A 5 -4.81 -15.25 9.14
CA LEU A 5 -4.16 -15.89 10.28
C LEU A 5 -5.16 -16.25 11.38
N ILE A 6 -6.14 -15.37 11.68
CA ILE A 6 -7.20 -15.65 12.67
C ILE A 6 -8.02 -16.91 12.30
N ARG A 7 -8.07 -17.28 11.02
CA ARG A 7 -8.79 -18.45 10.51
C ARG A 7 -7.87 -19.64 10.23
N ASP A 8 -6.64 -19.61 10.74
CA ASP A 8 -5.62 -20.64 10.54
C ASP A 8 -5.27 -20.88 9.05
N LEU A 9 -5.38 -19.85 8.21
CA LEU A 9 -5.06 -19.89 6.79
C LEU A 9 -3.67 -19.34 6.50
N ASP A 10 -2.92 -20.05 5.67
CA ASP A 10 -1.64 -19.58 5.13
C ASP A 10 -1.85 -18.28 4.34
N PHE A 11 -0.87 -17.39 4.36
CA PHE A 11 -0.98 -16.07 3.72
C PHE A 11 0.27 -15.76 2.91
N THR A 12 0.07 -15.40 1.64
CA THR A 12 1.11 -14.75 0.83
C THR A 12 0.66 -13.33 0.47
N GLY A 13 1.46 -12.34 0.82
CA GLY A 13 1.27 -10.95 0.43
C GLY A 13 2.28 -10.51 -0.61
N VAL A 14 1.86 -9.74 -1.61
CA VAL A 14 2.74 -9.17 -2.64
C VAL A 14 2.48 -7.68 -2.74
N ASP A 15 3.52 -6.88 -2.54
CA ASP A 15 3.47 -5.43 -2.76
C ASP A 15 4.84 -4.92 -3.20
N ILE A 16 4.88 -3.98 -4.13
CA ILE A 16 6.13 -3.39 -4.61
C ILE A 16 6.70 -2.35 -3.62
N ASN A 17 5.85 -1.84 -2.72
CA ASN A 17 6.20 -0.82 -1.74
C ASN A 17 6.92 -1.42 -0.52
N PRO A 18 8.20 -1.07 -0.27
CA PRO A 18 8.95 -1.60 0.86
C PRO A 18 8.34 -1.26 2.22
N LEU A 19 7.69 -0.10 2.37
CA LEU A 19 7.03 0.27 3.62
C LEU A 19 5.79 -0.60 3.87
N ALA A 20 5.01 -0.90 2.83
CA ALA A 20 3.86 -1.80 2.95
C ALA A 20 4.31 -3.21 3.33
N ALA A 21 5.37 -3.72 2.69
CA ALA A 21 5.98 -5.00 3.05
C ALA A 21 6.52 -5.01 4.49
N LEU A 22 7.19 -3.95 4.93
CA LEU A 22 7.69 -3.79 6.31
C LEU A 22 6.54 -3.86 7.32
N VAL A 23 5.40 -3.20 7.05
CA VAL A 23 4.22 -3.26 7.91
C VAL A 23 3.64 -4.69 7.99
N CYS A 24 3.66 -5.44 6.89
CA CYS A 24 3.27 -6.85 6.90
C CYS A 24 4.24 -7.71 7.72
N GLU A 25 5.55 -7.55 7.53
CA GLU A 25 6.59 -8.23 8.31
C GLU A 25 6.53 -7.90 9.81
N ALA A 26 6.21 -6.66 10.17
CA ALA A 26 5.97 -6.27 11.56
C ALA A 26 4.81 -7.06 12.18
N LYS A 27 3.72 -7.24 11.45
CA LYS A 27 2.59 -8.08 11.89
C LYS A 27 2.96 -9.57 11.98
N VAL A 28 3.84 -10.07 11.10
CA VAL A 28 4.38 -11.43 11.18
C VAL A 28 5.20 -11.61 12.46
N ALA A 29 6.06 -10.64 12.79
CA ALA A 29 6.84 -10.67 14.03
C ALA A 29 5.95 -10.65 15.28
N ILE A 30 4.87 -9.86 15.27
CA ILE A 30 3.86 -9.84 16.35
C ILE A 30 3.24 -11.22 16.54
N ASP A 31 2.78 -11.87 15.46
CA ASP A 31 2.19 -13.22 15.47
C ASP A 31 3.20 -14.30 15.92
N ALA A 32 4.46 -14.15 15.51
CA ALA A 32 5.55 -15.04 15.90
C ALA A 32 5.96 -14.91 17.38
N GLY A 33 5.52 -13.86 18.07
CA GLY A 33 5.77 -13.64 19.50
C GLY A 33 6.95 -12.71 19.83
N ALA A 34 7.38 -11.85 18.90
CA ALA A 34 8.45 -10.88 19.15
C ALA A 34 8.17 -9.99 20.37
N ASP A 35 9.18 -9.66 21.19
CA ASP A 35 8.98 -8.87 22.41
C ASP A 35 8.82 -7.36 22.13
N ILE A 36 7.58 -6.94 21.84
CA ILE A 36 7.27 -5.56 21.48
C ILE A 36 7.32 -4.63 22.70
N GLU A 37 7.00 -5.12 23.90
CA GLU A 37 7.06 -4.33 25.14
C GLU A 37 8.52 -4.05 25.51
N GLY A 38 9.39 -5.07 25.43
CA GLY A 38 10.82 -4.90 25.62
C GLY A 38 11.42 -3.93 24.61
N ALA A 39 11.07 -4.05 23.32
CA ALA A 39 11.49 -3.09 22.30
C ALA A 39 11.02 -1.65 22.60
N ALA A 40 9.77 -1.48 23.03
CA ALA A 40 9.25 -0.17 23.43
C ALA A 40 10.03 0.40 24.63
N GLN A 41 10.35 -0.42 25.63
CA GLN A 41 11.13 -0.01 26.79
C GLN A 41 12.55 0.41 26.39
N THR A 42 13.20 -0.33 25.49
CA THR A 42 14.51 0.04 24.92
C THR A 42 14.45 1.40 24.25
N VAL A 43 13.47 1.62 23.38
CA VAL A 43 13.29 2.91 22.68
C VAL A 43 13.07 4.05 23.67
N LEU A 44 12.14 3.89 24.62
CA LEU A 44 11.83 4.93 25.61
C LEU A 44 13.04 5.24 26.52
N SER A 45 13.83 4.23 26.87
CA SER A 45 15.07 4.41 27.63
C SER A 45 16.12 5.18 26.84
N ALA A 46 16.36 4.78 25.59
CA ALA A 46 17.31 5.45 24.70
C ALA A 46 16.94 6.92 24.46
N LEU A 47 15.64 7.21 24.28
CA LEU A 47 15.14 8.58 24.10
C LEU A 47 15.39 9.49 25.31
N ARG A 48 15.34 8.95 26.53
CA ARG A 48 15.62 9.73 27.76
C ARG A 48 17.08 10.13 27.87
N SER A 49 17.99 9.33 27.30
CA SER A 49 19.43 9.57 27.32
C SER A 49 19.96 10.32 26.11
N ASP A 50 19.19 10.43 25.02
CA ASP A 50 19.63 11.07 23.78
C ASP A 50 19.52 12.59 23.89
N ILE A 51 20.68 13.23 24.03
CA ILE A 51 20.86 14.69 24.07
C ILE A 51 21.47 15.23 22.78
N TYR A 52 21.58 14.41 21.73
CA TYR A 52 22.23 14.82 20.49
C TYR A 52 21.26 15.60 19.60
N ASP A 53 21.77 16.70 19.04
CA ASP A 53 21.05 17.57 18.10
C ASP A 53 21.47 17.35 16.63
N ALA A 54 22.18 16.26 16.36
CA ALA A 54 22.55 15.89 15.00
C ALA A 54 21.34 15.33 14.23
N ILE A 55 21.20 15.78 12.98
CA ILE A 55 20.28 15.20 12.00
C ILE A 55 20.97 13.99 11.35
N ASP A 56 20.34 12.83 11.47
CA ASP A 56 20.94 11.51 11.16
C ASP A 56 20.88 11.12 9.68
N VAL A 57 20.08 11.82 8.89
CA VAL A 57 19.76 11.44 7.51
C VAL A 57 19.92 12.62 6.58
N GLU A 58 20.34 12.34 5.36
CA GLU A 58 20.42 13.32 4.29
C GLU A 58 19.61 12.86 3.09
N PHE A 59 18.71 13.72 2.61
CA PHE A 59 17.97 13.48 1.40
C PHE A 59 17.47 14.75 0.72
N PRO A 60 17.25 14.71 -0.61
CA PRO A 60 16.78 15.87 -1.36
C PRO A 60 15.48 16.45 -0.77
N GLY A 61 15.57 17.71 -0.34
CA GLY A 61 14.45 18.46 0.20
C GLY A 61 14.07 18.11 1.65
N ILE A 62 14.97 17.55 2.47
CA ILE A 62 14.68 17.30 3.90
C ILE A 62 14.15 18.55 4.62
N ASN A 63 14.80 19.71 4.46
CA ASN A 63 14.38 20.99 5.06
C ASN A 63 13.03 21.52 4.52
N LYS A 64 12.53 20.97 3.41
CA LYS A 64 11.17 21.26 2.92
C LYS A 64 10.13 20.49 3.71
N TRP A 65 10.45 19.27 4.11
CA TRP A 65 9.51 18.33 4.70
C TRP A 65 9.57 18.27 6.22
N PHE A 66 10.67 18.74 6.80
CA PHE A 66 10.93 18.75 8.23
C PHE A 66 11.67 20.04 8.57
N ASP A 67 11.12 20.79 9.52
CA ASP A 67 11.85 21.91 10.12
C ASP A 67 13.00 21.33 10.97
N ASP A 68 14.11 22.06 11.13
CA ASP A 68 15.34 21.53 11.72
C ASP A 68 15.13 20.91 13.11
N GLU A 69 14.38 21.59 13.99
CA GLU A 69 14.04 21.08 15.33
C GLU A 69 13.22 19.77 15.28
N SER A 70 12.29 19.68 14.31
CA SER A 70 11.54 18.44 14.07
C SER A 70 12.46 17.33 13.56
N ALA A 71 13.37 17.64 12.64
CA ALA A 71 14.33 16.69 12.09
C ALA A 71 15.28 16.15 13.17
N VAL A 72 15.67 16.97 14.15
CA VAL A 72 16.41 16.51 15.34
C VAL A 72 15.61 15.49 16.13
N ASN A 73 14.33 15.77 16.43
CA ASN A 73 13.47 14.82 17.16
C ASN A 73 13.24 13.50 16.40
N PHE A 74 13.08 13.56 15.08
CA PHE A 74 13.03 12.35 14.24
C PHE A 74 14.34 11.58 14.25
N SER A 75 15.49 12.27 14.30
CA SER A 75 16.81 11.64 14.41
C SER A 75 16.99 10.92 15.75
N ARG A 76 16.56 11.53 16.86
CA ARG A 76 16.54 10.88 18.18
C ARG A 76 15.69 9.60 18.18
N LEU A 77 14.48 9.66 17.63
CA LEU A 77 13.62 8.48 17.44
C LEU A 77 14.31 7.41 16.59
N ARG A 78 14.93 7.80 15.48
CA ARG A 78 15.64 6.87 14.58
C ARG A 78 16.78 6.16 15.31
N ARG A 79 17.63 6.88 16.04
CA ARG A 79 18.74 6.30 16.83
C ARG A 79 18.21 5.35 17.90
N ALA A 80 17.18 5.77 18.65
CA ALA A 80 16.57 4.95 19.69
C ALA A 80 15.98 3.64 19.14
N ILE A 81 15.25 3.69 18.02
CA ILE A 81 14.70 2.49 17.37
C ILE A 81 15.81 1.57 16.86
N SER A 82 16.89 2.14 16.34
CA SER A 82 18.04 1.37 15.85
C SER A 82 18.74 0.56 16.94
N GLN A 83 18.55 0.87 18.22
CA GLN A 83 19.09 0.10 19.34
C GLN A 83 18.29 -1.17 19.66
N VAL A 84 17.08 -1.35 19.12
CA VAL A 84 16.31 -2.57 19.31
C VAL A 84 16.96 -3.70 18.51
N GLU A 85 17.56 -4.69 19.17
CA GLU A 85 18.32 -5.75 18.49
C GLU A 85 17.42 -6.70 17.66
N ASP A 86 16.27 -7.12 18.22
CA ASP A 86 15.33 -7.98 17.53
C ASP A 86 14.73 -7.27 16.30
N LYS A 87 15.08 -7.74 15.10
CA LYS A 87 14.64 -7.12 13.85
C LYS A 87 13.12 -7.11 13.70
N GLY A 88 12.43 -8.14 14.22
CA GLY A 88 10.97 -8.23 14.15
C GLY A 88 10.29 -7.13 14.95
N ALA A 89 10.65 -6.99 16.23
CA ALA A 89 10.16 -5.95 17.11
C ALA A 89 10.61 -4.55 16.65
N ARG A 90 11.84 -4.41 16.14
CA ARG A 90 12.32 -3.16 15.55
C ARG A 90 11.46 -2.72 14.36
N ARG A 91 11.06 -3.64 13.48
CA ARG A 91 10.11 -3.33 12.39
C ARG A 91 8.77 -2.81 12.92
N VAL A 92 8.27 -3.34 14.04
CA VAL A 92 7.06 -2.78 14.68
C VAL A 92 7.29 -1.34 15.10
N MET A 93 8.43 -1.02 15.72
CA MET A 93 8.77 0.36 16.07
C MET A 93 8.87 1.27 14.84
N TRP A 94 9.39 0.78 13.72
CA TRP A 94 9.38 1.52 12.44
C TRP A 94 7.99 1.79 11.91
N THR A 95 7.00 0.92 12.15
CA THR A 95 5.61 1.23 11.78
C THR A 95 5.02 2.38 12.60
N VAL A 96 5.34 2.45 13.90
CA VAL A 96 4.96 3.57 14.78
C VAL A 96 5.63 4.85 14.30
N PHE A 97 6.92 4.78 14.00
CA PHE A 97 7.69 5.90 13.47
C PHE A 97 7.14 6.41 12.14
N ALA A 98 6.79 5.53 11.20
CA ALA A 98 6.22 5.92 9.91
C ALA A 98 4.89 6.67 10.07
N GLU A 99 4.05 6.27 11.03
CA GLU A 99 2.82 6.99 11.37
C GLU A 99 3.12 8.37 11.98
N THR A 100 4.13 8.47 12.84
CA THR A 100 4.60 9.76 13.37
C THR A 100 5.10 10.68 12.26
N VAL A 101 5.89 10.18 11.30
CA VAL A 101 6.32 10.96 10.12
C VAL A 101 5.11 11.45 9.32
N ARG A 102 4.11 10.59 9.11
CA ARG A 102 2.89 10.95 8.39
C ARG A 102 2.14 12.10 9.06
N LEU A 103 2.06 12.10 10.39
CA LEU A 103 1.31 13.08 11.17
C LEU A 103 2.08 14.39 11.42
N CYS A 104 3.40 14.31 11.59
CA CYS A 104 4.22 15.43 12.04
C CYS A 104 5.14 16.03 10.96
N SER A 105 5.26 15.42 9.77
CA SER A 105 5.95 16.10 8.65
C SER A 105 5.16 17.30 8.13
N ASN A 106 5.86 18.16 7.39
CA ASN A 106 5.27 19.33 6.72
C ASN A 106 4.38 18.94 5.53
N SER A 107 4.14 17.65 5.27
CA SER A 107 3.14 17.21 4.30
C SER A 107 1.73 17.28 4.90
N ARG A 108 0.75 17.66 4.08
CA ARG A 108 -0.68 17.59 4.41
C ARG A 108 -1.10 16.14 4.62
N THR A 109 -1.88 15.89 5.66
CA THR A 109 -2.45 14.57 5.97
C THR A 109 -3.77 14.30 5.22
N SER A 110 -4.40 15.35 4.68
CA SER A 110 -5.67 15.28 3.96
C SER A 110 -5.55 14.83 2.50
N THR A 111 -4.32 14.67 2.00
CA THR A 111 -4.03 14.24 0.64
C THR A 111 -2.98 13.14 0.65
N TYR A 112 -3.12 12.18 -0.26
CA TYR A 112 -2.10 11.13 -0.43
C TYR A 112 -0.87 11.61 -1.21
N LYS A 113 -1.02 12.68 -1.99
CA LYS A 113 0.10 13.39 -2.63
C LYS A 113 0.87 14.21 -1.62
N LEU A 114 2.19 14.28 -1.82
CA LEU A 114 3.04 15.16 -1.04
C LEU A 114 2.75 16.63 -1.39
N HIS A 115 2.02 17.29 -0.50
CA HIS A 115 1.73 18.71 -0.57
C HIS A 115 2.17 19.36 0.72
N ILE A 116 2.98 20.40 0.61
CA ILE A 116 3.45 21.13 1.80
C ILE A 116 2.27 21.85 2.49
N ARG A 117 2.33 21.89 3.82
CA ARG A 117 1.48 22.74 4.66
C ARG A 117 1.87 24.21 4.44
N ALA A 118 0.97 25.13 4.80
CA ALA A 118 1.40 26.52 4.95
C ALA A 118 2.31 26.59 6.18
N SER A 119 3.27 27.51 6.22
CA SER A 119 4.25 27.60 7.31
C SER A 119 3.61 27.73 8.70
N GLY A 120 2.46 28.40 8.81
CA GLY A 120 1.70 28.51 10.06
C GLY A 120 0.95 27.24 10.50
N ASP A 121 0.85 26.23 9.63
CA ASP A 121 0.18 24.94 9.89
C ASP A 121 1.19 23.80 10.16
N HIS A 122 2.48 24.12 10.23
CA HIS A 122 3.52 23.14 10.57
C HIS A 122 3.30 22.60 11.98
N VAL A 123 3.66 21.33 12.18
CA VAL A 123 3.56 20.70 13.50
C VAL A 123 4.75 21.16 14.33
N ASP A 124 4.48 21.66 15.53
CA ASP A 124 5.52 22.03 16.48
C ASP A 124 6.45 20.83 16.77
N ALA A 125 7.76 21.09 16.83
CA ALA A 125 8.76 20.03 17.01
C ALA A 125 8.53 19.19 18.26
N ASN A 126 8.01 19.78 19.35
CA ASN A 126 7.71 19.06 20.59
C ASN A 126 6.60 18.03 20.41
N GLN A 127 5.72 18.21 19.42
CA GLN A 127 4.64 17.27 19.13
C GLN A 127 5.13 15.98 18.46
N VAL A 128 6.34 15.96 17.88
CA VAL A 128 6.91 14.75 17.26
C VAL A 128 7.03 13.62 18.28
N LEU A 129 7.64 13.90 19.44
CA LEU A 129 7.84 12.90 20.49
C LEU A 129 6.52 12.53 21.18
N LEU A 130 5.64 13.50 21.43
CA LEU A 130 4.31 13.26 22.00
C LEU A 130 3.43 12.38 21.09
N THR A 131 3.47 12.63 19.78
CA THR A 131 2.75 11.84 18.79
C THR A 131 3.32 10.42 18.73
N PHE A 132 4.64 10.27 18.78
CA PHE A 132 5.26 8.95 18.84
C PHE A 132 4.85 8.16 20.08
N ASP A 133 4.90 8.76 21.29
CA ASP A 133 4.47 8.10 22.53
C ASP A 133 2.98 7.68 22.45
N THR A 134 2.12 8.55 21.92
CA THR A 134 0.70 8.24 21.71
C THR A 134 0.50 7.06 20.76
N ASN A 135 1.17 7.08 19.60
CA ASN A 135 1.09 6.01 18.61
C ASN A 135 1.67 4.70 19.14
N LEU A 136 2.75 4.76 19.93
CA LEU A 136 3.37 3.60 20.56
C LEU A 136 2.41 2.94 21.54
N ARG A 137 1.79 3.71 22.45
CA ARG A 137 0.80 3.19 23.41
C ARG A 137 -0.39 2.53 22.72
N GLN A 138 -0.92 3.16 21.68
CA GLN A 138 -2.01 2.58 20.89
C GLN A 138 -1.58 1.29 20.18
N SER A 139 -0.34 1.25 19.68
CA SER A 139 0.20 0.06 19.01
C SER A 139 0.40 -1.10 19.99
N LEU A 140 0.92 -0.84 21.19
CA LEU A 140 1.04 -1.84 22.26
C LEU A 140 -0.34 -2.40 22.67
N MET A 141 -1.34 -1.54 22.83
CA MET A 141 -2.71 -1.96 23.10
C MET A 141 -3.25 -2.91 22.02
N ARG A 142 -3.13 -2.53 20.74
CA ARG A 142 -3.56 -3.36 19.60
C ARG A 142 -2.80 -4.68 19.50
N VAL A 143 -1.51 -4.69 19.86
CA VAL A 143 -0.70 -5.91 19.93
C VAL A 143 -1.25 -6.87 20.99
N ARG A 144 -1.62 -6.36 22.18
CA ARG A 144 -2.22 -7.17 23.25
C ARG A 144 -3.58 -7.72 22.83
N GLU A 145 -4.47 -6.88 22.30
CA GLU A 145 -5.77 -7.29 21.76
C GLU A 145 -5.64 -8.37 20.68
N TYR A 146 -4.69 -8.20 19.76
CA TYR A 146 -4.41 -9.20 18.74
C TYR A 146 -3.91 -10.51 19.35
N ARG A 147 -2.99 -10.46 20.30
CA ARG A 147 -2.46 -11.65 20.99
C ARG A 147 -3.53 -12.42 21.73
N GLU A 148 -4.45 -11.72 22.40
CA GLU A 148 -5.61 -12.33 23.04
C GLU A 148 -6.51 -13.05 22.02
N LEU A 149 -6.79 -12.38 20.89
CA LEU A 149 -7.61 -12.95 19.81
C LEU A 149 -7.01 -14.25 19.26
N ILE A 150 -5.68 -14.29 19.08
CA ILE A 150 -4.99 -15.45 18.49
C ILE A 150 -4.58 -16.49 19.53
N GLY A 151 -4.61 -16.17 20.82
CA GLY A 151 -4.30 -17.09 21.92
C GLY A 151 -5.27 -18.29 21.98
N THR A 152 -6.41 -18.19 21.30
CA THR A 152 -7.41 -19.26 21.15
C THR A 152 -7.19 -20.18 19.94
N ARG A 153 -6.19 -19.89 19.10
CA ARG A 153 -5.89 -20.70 17.90
C ARG A 153 -5.43 -22.10 18.27
N LYS A 154 -5.68 -23.05 17.37
CA LYS A 154 -5.14 -24.42 17.48
C LYS A 154 -3.62 -24.40 17.24
N THR A 155 -2.96 -25.52 17.50
CA THR A 155 -1.50 -25.67 17.40
C THR A 155 -0.89 -25.42 16.01
N LYS A 156 -1.67 -25.39 14.93
CA LYS A 156 -1.14 -25.11 13.58
C LYS A 156 -0.84 -23.62 13.44
N ARG A 157 0.44 -23.27 13.30
CA ARG A 157 0.85 -21.92 12.89
C ARG A 157 0.76 -21.80 11.37
N PRO A 158 -0.02 -20.85 10.82
CA PRO A 158 -0.07 -20.63 9.39
C PRO A 158 1.28 -20.21 8.83
N LEU A 159 1.59 -20.64 7.61
CA LEU A 159 2.75 -20.14 6.87
C LEU A 159 2.46 -18.73 6.35
N VAL A 160 3.35 -17.80 6.64
CA VAL A 160 3.27 -16.42 6.12
C VAL A 160 4.45 -16.11 5.24
N ARG A 161 4.18 -15.58 4.05
CA ARG A 161 5.19 -15.15 3.10
C ARG A 161 4.90 -13.75 2.59
N ILE A 162 5.80 -12.82 2.82
CA ILE A 162 5.71 -11.46 2.26
C ILE A 162 6.72 -11.32 1.12
N ILE A 163 6.22 -10.93 -0.04
CA ILE A 163 7.03 -10.69 -1.23
C ILE A 163 7.01 -9.19 -1.49
N CYS A 164 8.12 -8.52 -1.19
CA CYS A 164 8.31 -7.14 -1.57
C CYS A 164 8.78 -7.06 -3.03
N GLY A 165 7.84 -6.94 -3.97
CA GLY A 165 8.15 -6.96 -5.39
C GLY A 165 6.96 -6.72 -6.31
N ASP A 166 7.26 -6.70 -7.59
CA ASP A 166 6.28 -6.47 -8.65
C ASP A 166 5.34 -7.67 -8.83
N ALA A 167 4.05 -7.47 -8.61
CA ALA A 167 3.03 -8.50 -8.73
C ALA A 167 2.92 -9.13 -10.12
N ARG A 168 3.38 -8.44 -11.19
CA ARG A 168 3.40 -8.99 -12.56
C ARG A 168 4.38 -10.16 -12.73
N LYS A 169 5.31 -10.33 -11.79
CA LYS A 169 6.40 -11.32 -11.87
C LYS A 169 6.81 -11.87 -10.51
N ALA A 170 5.97 -11.70 -9.49
CA ALA A 170 6.28 -12.15 -8.14
C ALA A 170 6.50 -13.67 -8.14
N PRO A 171 7.54 -14.20 -7.50
CA PRO A 171 7.81 -15.64 -7.51
C PRO A 171 6.81 -16.37 -6.62
N LEU A 172 5.63 -16.68 -7.14
CA LEU A 172 4.58 -17.38 -6.43
C LEU A 172 4.90 -18.88 -6.40
N LYS A 173 4.72 -19.52 -5.23
CA LYS A 173 4.94 -20.95 -5.04
C LYS A 173 3.78 -21.49 -4.22
N TRP A 174 3.00 -22.38 -4.81
CA TRP A 174 1.79 -22.93 -4.22
C TRP A 174 1.85 -24.45 -4.29
N ASN A 175 1.28 -25.14 -3.30
CA ASN A 175 1.11 -26.58 -3.36
C ASN A 175 -0.15 -26.90 -4.16
N ILE A 176 -0.04 -27.75 -5.19
CA ILE A 176 -1.10 -28.01 -6.19
C ILE A 176 -2.42 -28.55 -5.61
N SER A 177 -2.39 -29.09 -4.39
CA SER A 177 -3.57 -29.54 -3.66
C SER A 177 -4.39 -28.42 -3.01
N ASP A 178 -3.82 -27.23 -2.82
CA ASP A 178 -4.39 -26.20 -1.96
C ASP A 178 -5.41 -25.34 -2.70
N HIS A 179 -6.60 -25.16 -2.15
CA HIS A 179 -7.55 -24.19 -2.70
C HIS A 179 -7.04 -22.75 -2.49
N GLN A 180 -6.92 -21.96 -3.56
CA GLN A 180 -6.40 -20.59 -3.46
C GLN A 180 -7.51 -19.54 -3.31
N ILE A 181 -7.32 -18.59 -2.40
CA ILE A 181 -8.19 -17.41 -2.26
C ILE A 181 -7.37 -16.16 -2.56
N LEU A 182 -7.62 -15.54 -3.72
CA LEU A 182 -7.02 -14.27 -4.08
C LEU A 182 -7.96 -13.14 -3.65
N VAL A 183 -7.47 -12.20 -2.84
CA VAL A 183 -8.23 -11.02 -2.44
C VAL A 183 -7.45 -9.78 -2.84
N THR A 184 -8.07 -8.88 -3.62
CA THR A 184 -7.43 -7.62 -4.01
C THR A 184 -8.44 -6.50 -4.23
N SER A 185 -8.02 -5.27 -3.98
CA SER A 185 -8.78 -4.05 -4.24
C SER A 185 -7.96 -3.08 -5.09
N PRO A 186 -7.79 -3.38 -6.40
CA PRO A 186 -6.83 -2.68 -7.24
C PRO A 186 -7.25 -1.22 -7.45
N PRO A 187 -6.41 -0.25 -7.10
CA PRO A 187 -6.72 1.16 -7.32
C PRO A 187 -6.33 1.56 -8.73
N TYR A 188 -7.24 2.12 -9.52
CA TYR A 188 -6.92 2.74 -10.81
C TYR A 188 -7.32 4.22 -10.83
N GLY A 189 -6.78 5.01 -11.75
CA GLY A 189 -7.16 6.42 -11.92
C GLY A 189 -6.10 7.20 -12.70
N ASP A 190 -6.35 8.50 -12.90
CA ASP A 190 -5.34 9.42 -13.42
C ASP A 190 -4.44 9.94 -12.27
N ASN A 191 -3.33 10.61 -12.56
CA ASN A 191 -2.48 11.19 -11.50
C ASN A 191 -3.22 12.25 -10.67
N GLN A 192 -4.38 12.77 -11.09
CA GLN A 192 -5.18 13.72 -10.31
C GLN A 192 -6.05 13.00 -9.26
N THR A 193 -6.49 11.76 -9.53
CA THR A 193 -7.45 10.97 -8.76
C THR A 193 -6.87 9.69 -8.13
N THR A 194 -5.69 9.23 -8.58
CA THR A 194 -4.98 8.08 -8.02
C THR A 194 -4.17 8.49 -6.81
N ILE A 195 -4.22 7.63 -5.80
CA ILE A 195 -3.43 7.71 -4.58
C ILE A 195 -1.98 7.36 -4.95
N PRO A 196 -1.00 8.29 -4.93
CA PRO A 196 0.40 7.95 -5.16
C PRO A 196 0.95 7.30 -3.87
N TYR A 197 0.75 5.99 -3.75
CA TYR A 197 1.21 5.23 -2.59
C TYR A 197 2.73 5.32 -2.40
N GLY A 198 3.47 5.55 -3.49
CA GLY A 198 4.90 5.84 -3.46
C GLY A 198 5.22 7.14 -2.74
N GLN A 199 4.63 8.26 -3.19
CA GLN A 199 4.76 9.55 -2.51
C GLN A 199 4.32 9.50 -1.03
N PHE A 200 3.22 8.78 -0.73
CA PHE A 200 2.75 8.59 0.64
C PHE A 200 3.81 7.95 1.54
N SER A 201 4.56 6.99 1.00
CA SER A 201 5.55 6.21 1.75
C SER A 201 6.93 6.87 1.77
N TYR A 202 7.21 7.75 0.80
CA TYR A 202 8.53 8.31 0.53
C TYR A 202 9.20 8.91 1.77
N LEU A 203 8.52 9.80 2.50
CA LEU A 203 9.13 10.50 3.64
C LEU A 203 9.54 9.53 4.74
N ALA A 204 8.65 8.63 5.15
CA ALA A 204 8.97 7.62 6.16
C ALA A 204 10.12 6.71 5.68
N MET A 205 10.12 6.32 4.41
CA MET A 205 11.17 5.47 3.84
C MET A 205 12.55 6.13 3.86
N ARG A 206 12.67 7.46 3.70
CA ARG A 206 13.95 8.17 3.77
C ARG A 206 14.58 8.19 5.16
N TRP A 207 13.81 7.95 6.21
CA TRP A 207 14.29 7.92 7.59
C TRP A 207 14.71 6.52 8.06
N ILE A 208 14.00 5.48 7.61
CA ILE A 208 14.23 4.10 8.03
C ILE A 208 15.53 3.56 7.38
N PRO A 209 16.43 2.90 8.14
CA PRO A 209 17.62 2.26 7.57
C PRO A 209 17.29 1.25 6.46
N GLU A 210 18.08 1.25 5.38
CA GLU A 210 17.84 0.39 4.21
C GLU A 210 17.76 -1.11 4.59
N ASP A 211 18.60 -1.55 5.52
CA ASP A 211 18.70 -2.95 5.97
C ASP A 211 17.48 -3.44 6.76
N ASP A 212 16.60 -2.53 7.19
CA ASP A 212 15.36 -2.90 7.89
C ASP A 212 14.18 -3.15 6.93
N PHE A 213 14.33 -2.76 5.66
CA PHE A 213 13.34 -3.10 4.63
C PHE A 213 13.46 -4.56 4.16
N PRO A 214 12.34 -5.20 3.78
CA PRO A 214 12.35 -6.58 3.27
C PRO A 214 12.95 -6.72 1.86
N SER A 215 13.34 -5.62 1.21
CA SER A 215 13.81 -5.59 -0.19
C SER A 215 15.10 -4.81 -0.33
N SER A 216 16.07 -5.40 -1.01
CA SER A 216 17.33 -4.74 -1.41
C SER A 216 17.13 -3.61 -2.42
N ASP A 217 15.97 -3.55 -3.07
CA ASP A 217 15.63 -2.51 -4.04
C ASP A 217 15.15 -1.20 -3.39
N ALA A 218 14.96 -1.17 -2.05
CA ALA A 218 14.39 -0.03 -1.33
C ALA A 218 15.08 1.29 -1.68
N LYS A 219 16.42 1.31 -1.75
CA LYS A 219 17.23 2.46 -2.15
C LYS A 219 16.84 3.03 -3.51
N ARG A 220 16.68 2.16 -4.51
CA ARG A 220 16.26 2.55 -5.87
C ARG A 220 14.84 3.10 -5.85
N LEU A 221 13.95 2.47 -5.08
CA LEU A 221 12.53 2.85 -4.98
C LEU A 221 12.31 4.17 -4.22
N MET A 222 13.27 4.60 -3.41
CA MET A 222 13.26 5.88 -2.69
C MET A 222 14.22 6.93 -3.27
N ALA A 223 14.74 6.74 -4.48
CA ALA A 223 15.67 7.66 -5.13
C ALA A 223 15.08 9.08 -5.31
N ASN A 224 13.77 9.17 -5.54
CA ASN A 224 13.00 10.42 -5.54
C ASN A 224 11.52 10.14 -5.20
N THR A 225 10.72 11.19 -5.05
CA THR A 225 9.31 11.10 -4.63
C THR A 225 8.42 10.29 -5.57
N ASN A 226 8.82 10.09 -6.83
CA ASN A 226 8.02 9.40 -7.84
C ASN A 226 8.59 8.03 -8.24
N ALA A 227 9.76 7.63 -7.71
CA ALA A 227 10.47 6.43 -8.18
C ALA A 227 9.64 5.15 -7.98
N LEU A 228 9.02 4.98 -6.80
CA LEU A 228 8.12 3.87 -6.50
C LEU A 228 6.82 3.92 -7.32
N ASP A 229 6.21 5.10 -7.48
CA ASP A 229 5.01 5.26 -8.30
C ASP A 229 5.27 4.94 -9.78
N ALA A 230 6.46 5.28 -10.29
CA ALA A 230 6.83 5.05 -11.70
C ALA A 230 6.98 3.56 -12.05
N VAL A 231 7.33 2.71 -11.08
CA VAL A 231 7.44 1.26 -11.28
C VAL A 231 6.16 0.50 -10.91
N SER A 232 5.22 1.16 -10.23
CA SER A 232 3.91 0.60 -9.87
C SER A 232 3.03 0.42 -11.12
N LEU A 233 1.89 -0.27 -10.98
CA LEU A 233 0.96 -0.50 -12.08
C LEU A 233 0.45 0.84 -12.67
N GLY A 234 0.55 1.01 -13.98
CA GLY A 234 0.20 2.27 -14.64
C GLY A 234 1.18 3.42 -14.42
N GLY A 235 2.31 3.18 -13.74
CA GLY A 235 3.34 4.18 -13.42
C GLY A 235 4.07 4.75 -14.64
N THR A 236 4.05 4.01 -15.76
CA THR A 236 4.62 4.42 -17.04
C THR A 236 3.58 4.32 -18.16
N VAL A 237 3.62 5.27 -19.10
CA VAL A 237 2.81 5.22 -20.34
C VAL A 237 3.57 4.63 -21.52
N ARG A 238 4.81 4.15 -21.28
CA ARG A 238 5.57 3.39 -22.26
C ARG A 238 4.88 2.05 -22.48
N GLY A 239 4.70 1.67 -23.74
CA GLY A 239 4.00 0.45 -24.10
C GLY A 239 2.46 0.55 -23.95
N ALA A 240 1.92 1.75 -23.72
CA ALA A 240 0.50 1.90 -23.40
C ALA A 240 -0.40 1.55 -24.60
N GLU A 241 0.06 1.77 -25.83
CA GLU A 241 -0.70 1.44 -27.04
C GLU A 241 -0.80 -0.07 -27.23
N GLU A 242 0.32 -0.79 -27.08
CA GLU A 242 0.33 -2.26 -27.19
C GLU A 242 -0.52 -2.91 -26.09
N LYS A 243 -0.37 -2.43 -24.84
CA LYS A 243 -1.22 -2.84 -23.71
C LYS A 243 -2.69 -2.59 -24.00
N GLU A 244 -3.01 -1.40 -24.52
CA GLU A 244 -4.38 -1.05 -24.84
C GLU A 244 -4.96 -2.00 -25.90
N THR A 245 -4.25 -2.24 -27.01
CA THR A 245 -4.67 -3.16 -28.05
C THR A 245 -4.95 -4.56 -27.48
N ALA A 246 -4.06 -5.08 -26.64
CA ALA A 246 -4.23 -6.39 -26.01
C ALA A 246 -5.48 -6.46 -25.11
N VAL A 247 -5.71 -5.44 -24.29
CA VAL A 247 -6.88 -5.40 -23.40
C VAL A 247 -8.17 -5.19 -24.20
N ARG A 248 -8.18 -4.36 -25.24
CA ARG A 248 -9.37 -4.15 -26.12
C ARG A 248 -9.82 -5.44 -26.78
N ALA A 249 -8.88 -6.31 -27.16
CA ALA A 249 -9.18 -7.63 -27.70
C ALA A 249 -9.80 -8.59 -26.68
N THR A 250 -9.68 -8.29 -25.38
CA THR A 250 -10.15 -9.14 -24.28
C THR A 250 -11.41 -8.62 -23.61
N SER A 251 -11.55 -7.30 -23.45
CA SER A 251 -12.65 -6.64 -22.77
C SER A 251 -13.42 -5.72 -23.70
N GLN A 252 -14.67 -6.10 -23.99
CA GLN A 252 -15.61 -5.27 -24.73
C GLN A 252 -15.92 -3.96 -23.99
N HIS A 253 -15.96 -3.99 -22.65
CA HIS A 253 -16.21 -2.79 -21.85
C HIS A 253 -15.04 -1.81 -21.92
N PHE A 254 -13.81 -2.31 -21.96
CA PHE A 254 -12.63 -1.47 -22.17
C PHE A 254 -12.58 -0.92 -23.60
N ASP A 255 -12.89 -1.73 -24.62
CA ASP A 255 -12.98 -1.26 -26.01
C ASP A 255 -14.00 -0.13 -26.17
N ALA A 256 -15.19 -0.30 -25.60
CA ALA A 256 -16.22 0.75 -25.60
C ALA A 256 -15.76 2.03 -24.90
N PHE A 257 -15.10 1.91 -23.73
CA PHE A 257 -14.54 3.06 -23.01
C PHE A 257 -13.48 3.81 -23.84
N VAL A 258 -12.58 3.07 -24.50
CA VAL A 258 -11.53 3.66 -25.35
C VAL A 258 -12.14 4.36 -26.57
N ARG A 259 -13.11 3.75 -27.24
CA ARG A 259 -13.81 4.36 -28.39
C ARG A 259 -14.54 5.64 -27.99
N GLU A 260 -15.15 5.67 -26.80
CA GLU A 260 -15.79 6.88 -26.28
C GLU A 260 -14.76 7.99 -26.01
N ALA A 261 -13.58 7.63 -25.47
CA ALA A 261 -12.49 8.58 -25.30
C ALA A 261 -11.95 9.11 -26.63
N GLU A 262 -11.90 8.29 -27.68
CA GLU A 262 -11.54 8.72 -29.04
C GLU A 262 -12.59 9.68 -29.62
N ARG A 263 -13.88 9.34 -29.49
CA ARG A 263 -15.01 10.17 -29.96
C ARG A 263 -15.09 11.53 -29.27
N THR A 264 -14.60 11.63 -28.04
CA THR A 264 -14.63 12.85 -27.22
C THR A 264 -13.28 13.58 -27.14
N ASP A 265 -12.30 13.19 -27.97
CA ASP A 265 -10.93 13.77 -28.00
C ASP A 265 -10.19 13.71 -26.65
N ARG A 266 -10.44 12.64 -25.88
CA ARG A 266 -9.85 12.39 -24.55
C ARG A 266 -8.84 11.24 -24.55
N LYS A 267 -8.52 10.70 -25.73
CA LYS A 267 -7.61 9.56 -25.91
C LYS A 267 -6.27 9.74 -25.21
N LEU A 268 -5.62 10.89 -25.39
CA LEU A 268 -4.33 11.17 -24.75
C LEU A 268 -4.45 11.19 -23.22
N ALA A 269 -5.57 11.68 -22.70
CA ALA A 269 -5.81 11.83 -21.26
C ALA A 269 -6.03 10.50 -20.54
N ILE A 270 -6.50 9.45 -21.25
CA ILE A 270 -6.74 8.12 -20.67
C ILE A 270 -5.53 7.17 -20.75
N ARG A 271 -4.39 7.57 -21.33
CA ARG A 271 -3.22 6.68 -21.51
C ARG A 271 -2.73 5.99 -20.24
N LYS A 272 -2.83 6.67 -19.08
CA LYS A 272 -2.49 6.07 -17.78
C LYS A 272 -3.48 5.00 -17.35
N VAL A 273 -4.77 5.20 -17.65
CA VAL A 273 -5.82 4.20 -17.44
C VAL A 273 -5.53 2.97 -18.32
N SER A 274 -5.23 3.17 -19.60
CA SER A 274 -4.87 2.07 -20.51
C SER A 274 -3.65 1.31 -20.02
N SER A 275 -2.59 2.01 -19.60
CA SER A 275 -1.38 1.37 -19.07
C SER A 275 -1.65 0.60 -17.78
N PHE A 276 -2.43 1.18 -16.85
CA PHE A 276 -2.83 0.52 -15.62
C PHE A 276 -3.60 -0.77 -15.89
N ILE A 277 -4.61 -0.73 -16.78
CA ILE A 277 -5.44 -1.90 -17.06
C ILE A 277 -4.61 -2.99 -17.72
N GLY A 278 -3.68 -2.62 -18.63
CA GLY A 278 -2.72 -3.57 -19.19
C GLY A 278 -1.82 -4.21 -18.12
N ASP A 279 -1.20 -3.40 -17.27
CA ASP A 279 -0.37 -3.90 -16.16
C ASP A 279 -1.16 -4.77 -15.18
N PHE A 280 -2.42 -4.42 -14.92
CA PHE A 280 -3.30 -5.19 -14.05
C PHE A 280 -3.71 -6.52 -14.71
N ALA A 281 -3.99 -6.53 -16.02
CA ALA A 281 -4.20 -7.76 -16.77
C ALA A 281 -2.98 -8.68 -16.71
N ASP A 282 -1.76 -8.13 -16.80
CA ASP A 282 -0.51 -8.90 -16.63
C ASP A 282 -0.41 -9.52 -15.22
N VAL A 283 -0.81 -8.79 -14.18
CA VAL A 283 -0.88 -9.34 -12.82
C VAL A 283 -1.87 -10.51 -12.76
N LEU A 284 -3.09 -10.35 -13.29
CA LEU A 284 -4.09 -11.42 -13.28
C LEU A 284 -3.61 -12.64 -14.08
N ASN A 285 -3.01 -12.43 -15.25
CA ASN A 285 -2.38 -13.49 -16.05
C ASN A 285 -1.32 -14.24 -15.26
N HIS A 286 -0.41 -13.52 -14.60
CA HIS A 286 0.67 -14.10 -13.79
C HIS A 286 0.14 -14.88 -12.58
N MET A 287 -0.87 -14.33 -11.89
CA MET A 287 -1.52 -14.99 -10.76
C MET A 287 -2.20 -16.29 -11.20
N ARG A 288 -2.91 -16.28 -12.35
CA ARG A 288 -3.56 -17.49 -12.87
C ARG A 288 -2.55 -18.50 -13.40
N SER A 289 -1.52 -18.08 -14.13
CA SER A 289 -0.52 -19.00 -14.68
C SER A 289 0.31 -19.68 -13.59
N SER A 290 0.47 -19.01 -12.45
CA SER A 290 1.15 -19.58 -11.28
C SER A 290 0.33 -20.65 -10.55
N TRP A 291 -0.96 -20.83 -10.88
CA TRP A 291 -1.86 -21.76 -10.19
C TRP A 291 -2.88 -22.44 -11.11
N ALA A 292 -2.77 -23.75 -11.29
CA ALA A 292 -3.66 -24.52 -12.15
C ALA A 292 -4.91 -25.10 -11.46
N GLY A 293 -4.94 -25.15 -10.12
CA GLY A 293 -6.03 -25.78 -9.37
C GLY A 293 -7.26 -24.87 -9.15
N THR A 294 -8.11 -25.31 -8.22
CA THR A 294 -9.32 -24.59 -7.82
C THR A 294 -8.98 -23.29 -7.09
N ALA A 295 -9.77 -22.24 -7.31
CA ALA A 295 -9.55 -20.96 -6.67
C ALA A 295 -10.81 -20.12 -6.55
N HIS A 296 -10.84 -19.22 -5.57
CA HIS A 296 -11.76 -18.09 -5.52
C HIS A 296 -11.01 -16.78 -5.62
N TRP A 297 -11.42 -15.90 -6.53
CA TRP A 297 -10.88 -14.55 -6.63
C TRP A 297 -11.94 -13.55 -6.18
N VAL A 298 -11.58 -12.69 -5.23
CA VAL A 298 -12.42 -11.65 -4.65
C VAL A 298 -11.82 -10.30 -5.03
N LEU A 299 -12.45 -9.61 -5.97
CA LEU A 299 -12.01 -8.31 -6.47
C LEU A 299 -12.98 -7.23 -5.98
N THR A 300 -12.48 -6.28 -5.18
CA THR A 300 -13.23 -5.10 -4.77
C THR A 300 -12.81 -3.90 -5.63
N THR A 301 -13.74 -3.39 -6.43
CA THR A 301 -13.50 -2.36 -7.44
C THR A 301 -14.51 -1.22 -7.30
N GLY A 302 -14.12 0.01 -7.64
CA GLY A 302 -15.03 1.16 -7.69
C GLY A 302 -14.87 1.93 -8.99
N ASN A 303 -15.98 2.33 -9.60
CA ASN A 303 -15.99 2.98 -10.92
C ASN A 303 -15.59 4.47 -10.81
N ARG A 304 -14.31 4.76 -11.02
CA ARG A 304 -13.72 6.10 -11.02
C ARG A 304 -13.87 6.81 -12.35
N THR A 305 -13.89 8.14 -12.27
CA THR A 305 -13.80 9.03 -13.43
C THR A 305 -12.35 9.38 -13.73
N ALA A 306 -11.95 9.28 -15.00
CA ALA A 306 -10.68 9.77 -15.51
C ALA A 306 -10.96 10.63 -16.76
N ALA A 307 -10.36 11.82 -16.84
CA ALA A 307 -10.61 12.76 -17.93
C ALA A 307 -12.12 13.05 -18.18
N GLY A 308 -12.95 13.05 -17.13
CA GLY A 308 -14.40 13.26 -17.25
C GLY A 308 -15.17 12.08 -17.86
N LEU A 309 -14.55 10.91 -18.02
CA LEU A 309 -15.19 9.66 -18.44
C LEU A 309 -15.17 8.66 -17.29
N THR A 310 -16.31 8.02 -17.01
CA THR A 310 -16.37 6.93 -16.04
C THR A 310 -15.74 5.69 -16.64
N VAL A 311 -14.71 5.18 -15.98
CA VAL A 311 -14.09 3.91 -16.37
C VAL A 311 -14.92 2.77 -15.77
N PRO A 312 -15.48 1.85 -16.58
CA PRO A 312 -16.32 0.75 -16.10
C PRO A 312 -15.44 -0.40 -15.58
N PHE A 313 -14.65 -0.16 -14.54
CA PHE A 313 -13.58 -1.07 -14.13
C PHE A 313 -14.08 -2.36 -13.50
N ASP A 314 -15.21 -2.33 -12.82
CA ASP A 314 -15.86 -3.56 -12.35
C ASP A 314 -16.19 -4.50 -13.52
N ALA A 315 -16.74 -3.97 -14.61
CA ALA A 315 -17.05 -4.71 -15.82
C ALA A 315 -15.79 -5.16 -16.57
N ILE A 316 -14.77 -4.30 -16.65
CA ILE A 316 -13.46 -4.65 -17.24
C ILE A 316 -12.81 -5.79 -16.45
N CYS A 317 -12.81 -5.74 -15.12
CA CYS A 317 -12.31 -6.83 -14.28
C CYS A 317 -13.07 -8.12 -14.52
N LYS A 318 -14.40 -8.04 -14.65
CA LYS A 318 -15.24 -9.20 -14.98
C LYS A 318 -14.84 -9.81 -16.32
N ASP A 319 -14.66 -9.01 -17.37
CA ASP A 319 -14.22 -9.49 -18.68
C ASP A 319 -12.85 -10.19 -18.59
N LEU A 320 -11.88 -9.54 -17.94
CA LEU A 320 -10.51 -10.05 -17.80
C LEU A 320 -10.47 -11.37 -17.03
N VAL A 321 -11.14 -11.46 -15.88
CA VAL A 321 -11.15 -12.69 -15.06
C VAL A 321 -11.93 -13.81 -15.75
N THR A 322 -13.01 -13.49 -16.47
CA THR A 322 -13.75 -14.48 -17.27
C THR A 322 -12.89 -15.05 -18.39
N LYS A 323 -12.06 -14.22 -19.05
CA LYS A 323 -11.11 -14.70 -20.07
C LYS A 323 -10.11 -15.71 -19.51
N LEU A 324 -9.77 -15.62 -18.22
CA LEU A 324 -8.87 -16.54 -17.52
C LEU A 324 -9.56 -17.84 -17.05
N GLY A 325 -10.86 -18.00 -17.32
CA GLY A 325 -11.66 -19.15 -16.93
C GLY A 325 -12.44 -18.97 -15.62
N GLY A 326 -12.36 -17.81 -14.98
CA GLY A 326 -13.09 -17.53 -13.75
C GLY A 326 -14.57 -17.26 -14.01
N LYS A 327 -15.46 -17.94 -13.29
CA LYS A 327 -16.90 -17.75 -13.39
C LYS A 327 -17.38 -16.84 -12.26
N PRO A 328 -18.00 -15.69 -12.54
CA PRO A 328 -18.55 -14.84 -11.49
C PRO A 328 -19.72 -15.57 -10.79
N ILE A 329 -19.64 -15.74 -9.47
CA ILE A 329 -20.67 -16.44 -8.69
C ILE A 329 -21.53 -15.49 -7.85
N THR A 330 -21.00 -14.33 -7.45
CA THR A 330 -21.77 -13.29 -6.74
C THR A 330 -21.08 -11.93 -6.82
N SER A 331 -21.86 -10.87 -6.64
CA SER A 331 -21.39 -9.49 -6.52
C SER A 331 -22.08 -8.82 -5.33
N LEU A 332 -21.29 -8.20 -4.45
CA LEU A 332 -21.74 -7.44 -3.30
C LEU A 332 -21.53 -5.95 -3.57
N HIS A 333 -22.57 -5.15 -3.41
CA HIS A 333 -22.49 -3.70 -3.59
C HIS A 333 -22.49 -2.99 -2.24
N ARG A 334 -21.50 -2.14 -2.02
CA ARG A 334 -21.40 -1.31 -0.82
C ARG A 334 -21.57 0.16 -1.20
N GLN A 335 -22.55 0.82 -0.60
CA GLN A 335 -22.66 2.28 -0.63
C GLN A 335 -21.58 2.88 0.27
N LEU A 336 -20.84 3.87 -0.22
CA LEU A 336 -19.85 4.60 0.57
C LEU A 336 -20.53 5.84 1.17
N PRO A 337 -20.86 5.86 2.48
CA PRO A 337 -21.45 7.05 3.10
C PRO A 337 -20.44 8.20 3.11
N ASN A 338 -20.83 9.32 2.48
CA ASN A 338 -20.20 10.66 2.45
C ASN A 338 -18.75 10.76 2.99
N LYS A 339 -17.76 10.84 2.09
CA LYS A 339 -16.41 11.34 2.45
C LYS A 339 -16.41 12.86 2.47
N ARG A 340 -15.98 13.47 3.59
CA ARG A 340 -15.74 14.93 3.72
C ARG A 340 -14.83 15.41 2.58
N MET A 341 -15.31 16.34 1.76
CA MET A 341 -14.48 17.05 0.77
C MET A 341 -13.52 18.02 1.47
N PRO A 342 -12.23 18.07 1.09
CA PRO A 342 -11.47 19.31 1.14
C PRO A 342 -12.03 20.24 0.05
N LEU A 343 -12.43 21.46 0.44
CA LEU A 343 -13.11 22.49 -0.37
C LEU A 343 -12.43 22.91 -1.70
N ARG A 344 -11.29 22.33 -2.09
CA ARG A 344 -10.43 22.81 -3.19
C ARG A 344 -10.18 21.84 -4.35
N ASN A 345 -10.72 20.61 -4.34
CA ASN A 345 -10.60 19.66 -5.46
C ASN A 345 -11.99 19.21 -5.94
N SER A 346 -12.64 19.98 -6.82
CA SER A 346 -13.97 19.70 -7.36
C SER A 346 -13.99 19.08 -8.76
N GLN A 347 -12.85 18.58 -9.27
CA GLN A 347 -12.80 17.95 -10.59
C GLN A 347 -12.71 16.43 -10.47
N GLY A 348 -13.88 15.79 -10.35
CA GLY A 348 -14.07 14.34 -10.40
C GLY A 348 -15.40 13.95 -9.78
N ALA A 349 -16.24 13.20 -10.51
CA ALA A 349 -17.44 12.60 -9.92
C ALA A 349 -17.00 11.58 -8.85
N MET A 350 -17.61 11.67 -7.66
CA MET A 350 -17.27 10.78 -6.55
C MET A 350 -17.67 9.33 -6.86
N ILE A 351 -16.83 8.37 -6.49
CA ILE A 351 -17.26 6.98 -6.37
C ILE A 351 -18.26 6.92 -5.21
N THR A 352 -19.51 6.60 -5.50
CA THR A 352 -20.57 6.42 -4.48
C THR A 352 -20.75 4.95 -4.12
N THR A 353 -20.21 4.03 -4.92
CA THR A 353 -20.38 2.58 -4.75
C THR A 353 -19.08 1.82 -5.01
N GLU A 354 -18.84 0.80 -4.19
CA GLU A 354 -17.85 -0.25 -4.44
C GLU A 354 -18.57 -1.56 -4.74
N THR A 355 -18.06 -2.30 -5.72
CA THR A 355 -18.54 -3.63 -6.08
C THR A 355 -17.45 -4.64 -5.72
N THR A 356 -17.80 -5.64 -4.91
CA THR A 356 -16.94 -6.80 -4.64
C THR A 356 -17.49 -7.99 -5.40
N THR A 357 -16.77 -8.46 -6.41
CA THR A 357 -17.17 -9.62 -7.21
C THR A 357 -16.32 -10.82 -6.84
N VAL A 358 -17.00 -11.96 -6.63
CA VAL A 358 -16.36 -13.25 -6.37
C VAL A 358 -16.43 -14.10 -7.63
N PHE A 359 -15.27 -14.64 -8.03
CA PHE A 359 -15.11 -15.54 -9.17
C PHE A 359 -14.64 -16.90 -8.67
N GLU A 360 -15.18 -17.96 -9.26
CA GLU A 360 -14.79 -19.34 -9.04
C GLU A 360 -13.98 -19.88 -10.23
N PHE A 361 -12.90 -20.59 -9.94
CA PHE A 361 -12.14 -21.39 -10.88
C PHE A 361 -12.25 -22.86 -10.46
N SER A 362 -12.81 -23.69 -11.33
CA SER A 362 -13.00 -25.13 -11.12
C SER A 362 -11.89 -25.95 -11.76
#